data_AF-A0A4R3NCM1-F1
#
_entry.id   AF-A0A4R3NCM1-F1
#
_cell.length_a   1.000
_cell.length_b   1.000
_cell.length_c   1.000
_cell.angle_alpha   90.00
_cell.angle_beta   90.00
_cell.angle_gamma   90.00
#
_symmetry.space_group_name_H-M   'P 1'
#
loop_
_entity.id
_entity.type
_entity.pdbx_description
1 polymer ?
#
loop_
_entity_poly.entity_id
_entity_poly.type
_entity_poly.pdbx_seq_one_letter_code
_entity_poly.pdbx_strand_id
1 'polypeptide(L)'
;MTDAGASYGLWLLVFINSAVFIIFAFSFFKPQTKRDWRSFGAFSAFVVALFTEMYGFPLTIFFLSGWLQSTWPEVDWFAHDSGHLPEMMFGWQSNPHFGPFHLLSFVFIGGGFWLISVAWYHLWNAQRQGLLATTGPYARIRHPQYVGFVLIMLGFLVQWPTLLTLAMFPVLVWMYARLHALSTSARFSCHRSRARP
;
A
#
# COMPACT_ATOMS: atom_id res chain seq x y z
N MET A 1 24.30 29.17 -11.56
CA MET A 1 22.99 28.71 -11.10
C MET A 1 22.86 27.28 -11.58
N THR A 2 23.23 26.31 -10.75
CA THR A 2 22.96 24.90 -11.00
C THR A 2 21.46 24.70 -10.87
N ASP A 3 20.79 24.18 -11.90
CA ASP A 3 19.39 23.77 -11.80
C ASP A 3 19.27 22.80 -10.61
N ALA A 4 18.77 23.30 -9.48
CA ALA A 4 18.26 22.44 -8.44
C ALA A 4 17.12 21.69 -9.09
N GLY A 5 17.33 20.40 -9.38
CA GLY A 5 16.34 19.58 -10.07
C GLY A 5 14.96 19.79 -9.45
N ALA A 6 13.93 19.85 -10.29
CA ALA A 6 12.57 20.07 -9.82
C ALA A 6 12.21 19.04 -8.74
N SER A 7 11.98 19.49 -7.50
CA SER A 7 11.62 18.60 -6.37
C SER A 7 10.24 17.96 -6.55
N TYR A 8 9.39 18.62 -7.32
CA TYR A 8 8.02 18.24 -7.65
C TYR A 8 7.72 18.57 -9.12
N GLY A 9 6.58 18.13 -9.64
CA GLY A 9 6.21 18.23 -11.05
C GLY A 9 6.79 17.12 -11.93
N LEU A 10 7.39 16.10 -11.32
CA LEU A 10 8.02 14.96 -11.98
C LEU A 10 6.97 13.92 -12.40
N TRP A 11 6.01 14.31 -13.23
CA TRP A 11 4.87 13.48 -13.65
C TRP A 11 5.27 12.18 -14.35
N LEU A 12 6.42 12.16 -15.02
CA LEU A 12 6.97 10.93 -15.58
C LEU A 12 7.29 9.91 -14.47
N LEU A 13 7.87 10.35 -13.34
CA LEU A 13 8.12 9.48 -12.20
C LEU A 13 6.81 9.02 -11.56
N VAL A 14 5.81 9.90 -11.46
CA VAL A 14 4.46 9.52 -10.99
C VAL A 14 3.93 8.35 -11.81
N PHE A 15 3.95 8.49 -13.15
CA PHE A 15 3.44 7.49 -14.07
C PHE A 15 4.23 6.18 -13.99
N ILE A 16 5.56 6.24 -14.11
CA ILE A 16 6.42 5.04 -14.12
C ILE A 16 6.30 4.28 -12.80
N ASN A 17 6.44 4.95 -11.66
CA ASN A 17 6.37 4.27 -10.36
C ASN A 17 4.99 3.68 -10.12
N SER A 18 3.91 4.42 -10.42
CA SER A 18 2.55 3.89 -10.31
C SER A 18 2.36 2.66 -11.20
N ALA A 19 2.80 2.73 -12.46
CA ALA A 19 2.68 1.62 -13.40
C ALA A 19 3.46 0.39 -12.93
N VAL A 20 4.70 0.55 -12.48
CA VAL A 20 5.53 -0.55 -11.95
C VAL A 20 4.82 -1.25 -10.80
N PHE A 21 4.35 -0.51 -9.79
CA PHE A 21 3.68 -1.10 -8.63
C PHE A 21 2.34 -1.76 -9.00
N ILE A 22 1.54 -1.11 -9.85
CA ILE A 22 0.23 -1.63 -10.26
C ILE A 22 0.39 -2.87 -11.15
N ILE A 23 1.27 -2.86 -12.15
CA ILE A 23 1.52 -4.00 -13.03
C ILE A 23 2.11 -5.16 -12.24
N PHE A 24 3.06 -4.88 -11.34
CA PHE A 24 3.62 -5.90 -10.45
C PHE A 24 2.50 -6.55 -9.63
N ALA A 25 1.70 -5.76 -8.93
CA ALA A 25 0.57 -6.26 -8.14
C ALA A 25 -0.44 -7.05 -9.01
N PHE A 26 -0.73 -6.56 -10.21
CA PHE A 26 -1.64 -7.22 -11.15
C PHE A 26 -1.14 -8.62 -11.55
N SER A 27 0.17 -8.76 -11.79
CA SER A 27 0.77 -10.01 -12.25
C SER A 27 0.59 -11.18 -11.28
N PHE A 28 0.54 -10.90 -9.97
CA PHE A 28 0.33 -11.90 -8.92
C PHE A 28 -1.13 -11.98 -8.44
N PHE A 29 -1.89 -10.89 -8.45
CA PHE A 29 -3.24 -10.88 -7.91
C PHE A 29 -4.28 -11.41 -8.89
N LYS A 30 -4.11 -11.15 -10.19
CA LYS A 30 -4.96 -11.63 -11.29
C LYS A 30 -6.48 -11.60 -10.99
N PRO A 31 -7.08 -10.41 -10.80
CA PRO A 31 -8.46 -10.27 -10.37
C PRO A 31 -9.44 -10.99 -11.31
N GLN A 32 -10.25 -11.91 -10.76
CA GLN A 32 -11.21 -12.72 -11.54
C GLN A 32 -12.66 -12.28 -11.33
N THR A 33 -12.98 -11.76 -10.14
CA THR A 33 -14.34 -11.37 -9.78
C THR A 33 -14.52 -9.85 -9.72
N LYS A 34 -15.76 -9.37 -9.81
CA LYS A 34 -16.08 -7.94 -9.62
C LYS A 34 -15.54 -7.39 -8.27
N ARG A 35 -15.48 -8.25 -7.24
CA ARG A 35 -14.95 -7.88 -5.92
C ARG A 35 -13.43 -7.75 -5.94
N ASP A 36 -12.73 -8.62 -6.66
CA ASP A 36 -11.28 -8.53 -6.84
C ASP A 36 -10.92 -7.27 -7.61
N TRP A 37 -11.65 -6.96 -8.68
CA TRP A 37 -11.46 -5.72 -9.43
C TRP A 37 -11.70 -4.46 -8.59
N ARG A 38 -12.74 -4.44 -7.75
CA ARG A 38 -12.97 -3.32 -6.82
C ARG A 38 -11.81 -3.17 -5.82
N SER A 39 -11.32 -4.29 -5.30
CA SER A 39 -10.20 -4.33 -4.34
C SER A 39 -8.89 -3.85 -4.97
N PHE A 40 -8.60 -4.31 -6.19
CA PHE A 40 -7.42 -3.94 -6.95
C PHE A 40 -7.46 -2.49 -7.43
N GLY A 41 -8.63 -2.02 -7.88
CA GLY A 41 -8.82 -0.62 -8.28
C GLY A 41 -8.61 0.34 -7.11
N ALA A 42 -9.09 -0.01 -5.92
CA ALA A 42 -8.90 0.82 -4.74
C ALA A 42 -7.42 0.86 -4.29
N PHE A 43 -6.70 -0.26 -4.37
CA PHE A 43 -5.23 -0.29 -4.21
C PHE A 43 -4.52 0.57 -5.26
N SER A 44 -4.93 0.48 -6.52
CA SER A 44 -4.34 1.25 -7.62
C SER A 44 -4.55 2.75 -7.44
N ALA A 45 -5.74 3.16 -7.00
CA ALA A 45 -6.04 4.55 -6.67
C ALA A 45 -5.17 5.07 -5.51
N PHE A 46 -4.95 4.24 -4.48
CA PHE A 46 -4.05 4.56 -3.37
C PHE A 46 -2.61 4.79 -3.89
N VAL A 47 -2.11 3.89 -4.73
CA VAL A 47 -0.75 3.97 -5.30
C VAL A 47 -0.59 5.23 -6.15
N VAL A 48 -1.56 5.53 -7.02
CA VAL A 48 -1.53 6.74 -7.85
C VAL A 48 -1.59 8.00 -6.99
N ALA A 49 -2.47 8.04 -5.98
CA ALA A 49 -2.57 9.16 -5.05
C ALA A 49 -1.23 9.42 -4.33
N LEU A 50 -0.62 8.36 -3.81
CA LEU A 50 0.68 8.42 -3.14
C LEU A 50 1.77 8.99 -4.06
N PHE A 51 1.98 8.38 -5.23
CA PHE A 51 3.05 8.81 -6.13
C PHE A 51 2.81 10.20 -6.71
N THR A 52 1.53 10.59 -6.89
CA THR A 52 1.15 11.95 -7.29
C THR A 52 1.60 12.97 -6.25
N GLU A 53 1.39 12.69 -4.97
CA GLU A 53 1.85 13.61 -3.91
C GLU A 53 3.36 13.54 -3.68
N MET A 54 3.99 12.40 -3.94
CA MET A 54 5.43 12.22 -3.75
C MET A 54 6.28 12.90 -4.82
N TYR A 55 5.89 12.83 -6.08
CA TYR A 55 6.67 13.36 -7.20
C TYR A 55 5.95 14.45 -8.01
N GLY A 56 4.62 14.49 -7.96
CA GLY A 56 3.79 15.39 -8.74
C GLY A 56 3.51 16.70 -8.00
N PHE A 57 2.44 16.76 -7.22
CA PHE A 57 2.04 17.95 -6.47
C PHE A 57 1.84 17.61 -4.99
N PRO A 58 2.61 18.20 -4.05
CA PRO A 58 2.57 17.84 -2.64
C PRO A 58 1.38 18.49 -1.92
N LEU A 59 0.18 18.01 -2.23
CA LEU A 59 -1.08 18.57 -1.69
C LEU A 59 -1.09 18.60 -0.16
N THR A 60 -0.61 17.53 0.48
CA THR A 60 -0.51 17.44 1.94
C THR A 60 0.34 18.55 2.54
N ILE A 61 1.55 18.77 1.99
CA ILE A 61 2.43 19.85 2.44
C ILE A 61 1.79 21.20 2.19
N PHE A 62 1.23 21.41 1.00
CA PHE A 62 0.59 22.67 0.65
C PHE A 62 -0.52 23.04 1.64
N PHE A 63 -1.39 22.08 1.98
CA PHE A 63 -2.47 22.27 2.94
C PHE A 63 -1.98 22.52 4.38
N LEU A 64 -0.92 21.83 4.80
CA LEU A 64 -0.37 21.93 6.16
C LEU A 64 0.71 23.01 6.32
N SER A 65 1.09 23.70 5.25
CA SER A 65 2.25 24.59 5.17
C SER A 65 2.30 25.64 6.28
N GLY A 66 1.19 26.30 6.59
CA GLY A 66 1.14 27.31 7.66
C GLY A 66 1.45 26.74 9.06
N TRP A 67 1.03 25.50 9.34
CA TRP A 67 1.33 24.84 10.61
C TRP A 67 2.76 24.29 10.63
N LEU A 68 3.20 23.69 9.53
CA LEU A 68 4.55 23.13 9.38
C LEU A 68 5.63 24.22 9.52
N GLN A 69 5.47 25.35 8.82
CA GLN A 69 6.42 26.47 8.85
C GLN A 69 6.45 27.20 10.21
N SER A 70 5.32 27.25 10.92
CA SER A 70 5.29 27.87 12.26
C SER A 70 5.89 26.97 13.35
N THR A 71 5.79 25.65 13.18
CA THR A 71 6.31 24.67 14.16
C THR A 71 7.78 24.33 13.91
N TRP A 72 8.21 24.22 12.65
CA TRP A 72 9.59 23.96 12.23
C TRP A 72 10.01 24.98 11.16
N PRO A 73 10.41 26.19 11.57
CA PRO A 73 10.73 27.28 10.64
C PRO A 73 12.01 27.04 9.83
N GLU A 74 12.91 26.20 10.34
CA GLU A 74 14.22 25.91 9.71
C GLU A 74 14.14 24.85 8.61
N VAL A 75 12.98 24.21 8.42
CA VAL A 75 12.80 23.13 7.43
C VAL A 75 12.19 23.70 6.15
N ASP A 76 12.87 23.48 5.02
CA ASP A 76 12.28 23.74 3.69
C ASP A 76 11.27 22.65 3.35
N TRP A 77 10.02 22.84 3.74
CA TRP A 77 8.94 21.88 3.52
C TRP A 77 8.62 21.60 2.05
N PHE A 78 9.02 22.49 1.13
CA PHE A 78 8.80 22.30 -0.31
C PHE A 78 9.98 21.63 -1.01
N ALA A 79 11.03 21.27 -0.28
CA ALA A 79 12.02 20.31 -0.76
C ALA A 79 11.42 18.88 -0.80
N HIS A 80 11.91 18.05 -1.72
CA HIS A 80 11.45 16.65 -1.84
C HIS A 80 11.75 15.84 -0.57
N ASP A 81 12.97 15.96 -0.03
CA ASP A 81 13.39 15.24 1.18
C ASP A 81 12.46 15.53 2.37
N SER A 82 11.94 16.76 2.45
CA SER A 82 11.04 17.17 3.52
C SER A 82 9.65 16.51 3.46
N GLY A 83 9.30 15.92 2.32
CA GLY A 83 8.08 15.13 2.17
C GLY A 83 8.10 13.81 2.95
N HIS A 84 9.28 13.37 3.43
CA HIS A 84 9.41 12.36 4.48
C HIS A 84 9.01 12.92 5.84
N LEU A 85 7.75 13.34 5.96
CA LEU A 85 7.19 14.03 7.13
C LEU A 85 7.59 13.38 8.47
N PRO A 86 7.49 12.05 8.67
CA PRO A 86 7.87 11.42 9.93
C PRO A 86 9.35 11.62 10.27
N GLU A 87 10.24 11.51 9.27
CA GLU A 87 11.68 11.71 9.49
C GLU A 87 11.96 13.15 9.91
N MET A 88 11.39 14.12 9.19
CA MET A 88 11.61 15.55 9.47
C MET A 88 11.03 15.96 10.83
N MET A 89 9.81 15.52 11.14
CA MET A 89 9.13 15.86 12.39
C MET A 89 9.82 15.27 13.62
N PHE A 90 10.48 14.12 13.48
CA PHE A 90 11.29 13.51 14.54
C PHE A 90 12.74 14.03 14.57
N GLY A 91 13.07 15.03 13.74
CA GLY A 91 14.36 15.72 13.77
C GLY A 91 15.48 14.97 13.06
N TRP A 92 15.19 14.10 12.09
CA TRP A 92 16.21 13.48 11.26
C TRP A 92 16.84 14.53 10.33
N GLN A 93 18.14 14.78 10.49
CA GLN A 93 18.87 15.85 9.78
C GLN A 93 19.72 15.35 8.61
N SER A 94 19.76 14.04 8.37
CA SER A 94 20.51 13.45 7.27
C SER A 94 19.57 13.02 6.15
N ASN A 95 20.08 12.28 5.15
CA ASN A 95 19.24 11.79 4.07
C ASN A 95 18.09 10.91 4.63
N PRO A 96 16.82 11.30 4.41
CA PRO A 96 15.67 10.61 5.00
C PRO A 96 15.51 9.17 4.51
N HIS A 97 16.13 8.79 3.38
CA HIS A 97 16.11 7.42 2.87
C HIS A 97 16.85 6.42 3.77
N PHE A 98 17.72 6.91 4.66
CA PHE A 98 18.40 6.09 5.68
C PHE A 98 17.78 6.25 7.07
N GLY A 99 16.70 7.01 7.19
CA GLY A 99 16.00 7.20 8.43
C GLY A 99 15.23 5.95 8.86
N PRO A 100 14.94 5.81 10.17
CA PRO A 100 14.28 4.64 10.74
C PRO A 100 12.90 4.34 10.14
N PHE A 101 12.10 5.36 9.80
CA PHE A 101 10.78 5.17 9.19
C PHE A 101 10.90 4.68 7.76
N HIS A 102 11.88 5.20 7.01
CA HIS A 102 12.13 4.73 5.65
C HIS A 102 12.62 3.27 5.62
N LEU A 103 13.51 2.90 6.54
CA LEU A 103 13.94 1.50 6.70
C LEU A 103 12.78 0.58 7.10
N LEU A 104 11.93 1.02 8.04
CA LEU A 104 10.74 0.30 8.44
C LEU A 104 9.76 0.12 7.27
N SER A 105 9.60 1.15 6.44
CA SER A 105 8.82 1.07 5.21
C SER A 105 9.35 -0.01 4.27
N PHE A 106 10.67 -0.09 4.05
CA PHE A 106 11.26 -1.14 3.21
C PHE A 106 10.97 -2.55 3.72
N VAL A 107 10.97 -2.75 5.04
CA VAL A 107 10.59 -4.04 5.63
C VAL A 107 9.13 -4.37 5.33
N PHE A 108 8.21 -3.41 5.47
CA PHE A 108 6.80 -3.61 5.18
C PHE A 108 6.51 -3.84 3.69
N ILE A 109 7.10 -3.04 2.79
CA ILE A 109 6.91 -3.16 1.34
C ILE A 109 7.53 -4.47 0.85
N GLY A 110 8.78 -4.75 1.21
CA GLY A 110 9.48 -5.98 0.85
C GLY A 110 8.79 -7.22 1.40
N GLY A 111 8.40 -7.20 2.67
CA GLY A 111 7.64 -8.28 3.30
C GLY A 111 6.27 -8.51 2.67
N GLY A 112 5.56 -7.43 2.31
CA GLY A 112 4.27 -7.51 1.62
C GLY A 112 4.38 -8.11 0.23
N PHE A 113 5.37 -7.69 -0.57
CA PHE A 113 5.62 -8.30 -1.87
C PHE A 113 6.05 -9.76 -1.77
N TRP A 114 6.96 -10.08 -0.84
CA TRP A 114 7.39 -11.44 -0.59
C TRP A 114 6.21 -12.36 -0.23
N LEU A 115 5.32 -11.89 0.67
CA LEU A 115 4.12 -12.64 1.04
C LEU A 115 3.19 -12.87 -0.17
N ILE A 116 2.98 -11.86 -1.02
CA ILE A 116 2.17 -12.00 -2.25
C ILE A 116 2.81 -13.02 -3.20
N SER A 117 4.12 -12.95 -3.42
CA SER A 117 4.84 -13.87 -4.31
C SER A 117 4.76 -15.32 -3.83
N VAL A 118 5.00 -15.57 -2.54
CA VAL A 118 4.90 -16.93 -1.96
C VAL A 118 3.46 -17.43 -2.01
N ALA A 119 2.49 -16.59 -1.65
CA ALA A 119 1.07 -16.96 -1.71
C ALA A 119 0.65 -17.33 -3.13
N TRP A 120 1.07 -16.56 -4.13
CA TRP A 120 0.74 -16.84 -5.53
C TRP A 120 1.22 -18.22 -5.98
N TYR A 121 2.44 -18.62 -5.63
CA TYR A 121 2.97 -19.95 -5.96
C TYR A 121 2.05 -21.08 -5.46
N HIS A 122 1.63 -21.01 -4.19
CA HIS A 122 0.72 -22.01 -3.61
C HIS A 122 -0.68 -21.97 -4.25
N LEU A 123 -1.21 -20.79 -4.52
CA LEU A 123 -2.52 -20.64 -5.16
C LEU A 123 -2.52 -21.23 -6.57
N TRP A 124 -1.52 -20.88 -7.36
CA TRP A 124 -1.40 -21.33 -8.75
C TRP A 124 -1.27 -22.84 -8.85
N ASN A 125 -0.44 -23.47 -7.99
CA ASN A 125 -0.30 -24.92 -7.94
C ASN A 125 -1.62 -25.62 -7.58
N ALA A 126 -2.33 -25.12 -6.57
CA ALA A 126 -3.61 -25.68 -6.16
C ALA A 126 -4.67 -25.55 -7.27
N GLN A 127 -4.73 -24.38 -7.93
CA GLN A 127 -5.65 -24.16 -9.06
C GLN A 127 -5.39 -25.12 -10.23
N ARG A 128 -4.13 -25.38 -10.58
CA ARG A 128 -3.79 -26.34 -11.65
C ARG A 128 -4.20 -27.77 -11.35
N GLN A 129 -4.29 -28.13 -10.07
CA GLN A 129 -4.71 -29.45 -9.61
C GLN A 129 -6.23 -29.52 -9.34
N GLY A 130 -6.96 -28.42 -9.51
CA GLY A 130 -8.39 -28.34 -9.17
C GLY A 130 -8.66 -28.41 -7.66
N LEU A 131 -7.65 -28.10 -6.83
CA LEU A 131 -7.72 -28.18 -5.38
C LEU A 131 -7.82 -26.79 -4.74
N LEU A 132 -8.27 -26.77 -3.49
CA LEU A 132 -8.22 -25.56 -2.66
C LEU A 132 -6.80 -25.36 -2.12
N ALA A 133 -6.31 -24.12 -2.17
CA ALA A 133 -5.02 -23.77 -1.57
C ALA A 133 -5.14 -23.80 -0.04
N THR A 134 -4.44 -24.76 0.59
CA THR A 134 -4.40 -24.95 2.05
C THR A 134 -2.99 -25.06 2.61
N THR A 135 -1.97 -24.94 1.75
CA THR A 135 -0.55 -25.07 2.11
C THR A 135 0.17 -23.73 2.06
N GLY A 136 1.36 -23.65 2.69
CA GLY A 136 2.13 -22.41 2.75
C GLY A 136 1.40 -21.31 3.54
N PRO A 137 1.39 -20.05 3.08
CA PRO A 137 0.66 -18.97 3.73
C PRO A 137 -0.83 -19.27 3.94
N TYR A 138 -1.44 -20.06 3.04
CA TYR A 138 -2.85 -20.44 3.12
C TYR A 138 -3.21 -21.35 4.29
N ALA A 139 -2.20 -22.00 4.91
CA ALA A 139 -2.43 -22.82 6.09
C ALA A 139 -2.84 -21.97 7.33
N ARG A 140 -2.45 -20.69 7.35
CA ARG A 140 -2.72 -19.77 8.48
C ARG A 140 -3.59 -18.58 8.09
N ILE A 141 -3.46 -18.10 6.86
CA ILE A 141 -4.12 -16.89 6.38
C ILE A 141 -5.00 -17.25 5.18
N ARG A 142 -6.29 -16.92 5.22
CA ARG A 142 -7.22 -17.26 4.12
C ARG A 142 -6.98 -16.44 2.85
N HIS A 143 -6.59 -15.17 3.01
CA HIS A 143 -6.30 -14.26 1.89
C HIS A 143 -4.95 -13.57 2.12
N PRO A 144 -3.84 -14.31 2.01
CA PRO A 144 -2.50 -13.76 2.23
C PRO A 144 -2.16 -12.62 1.26
N GLN A 145 -2.77 -12.58 0.07
CA GLN A 145 -2.61 -11.45 -0.86
C GLN A 145 -3.15 -10.13 -0.30
N TYR A 146 -4.32 -10.15 0.34
CA TYR A 146 -4.88 -8.93 0.93
C TYR A 146 -4.02 -8.43 2.09
N VAL A 147 -3.47 -9.35 2.89
CA VAL A 147 -2.49 -9.00 3.93
C VAL A 147 -1.26 -8.35 3.29
N GLY A 148 -0.73 -8.93 2.20
CA GLY A 148 0.40 -8.35 1.48
C GLY A 148 0.12 -6.94 0.95
N PHE A 149 -1.07 -6.68 0.38
CA PHE A 149 -1.45 -5.33 -0.03
C PHE A 149 -1.53 -4.35 1.13
N VAL A 150 -2.09 -4.76 2.27
CA VAL A 150 -2.12 -3.93 3.48
C VAL A 150 -0.71 -3.60 3.96
N LEU A 151 0.20 -4.59 3.96
CA LEU A 151 1.60 -4.37 4.33
C LEU A 151 2.29 -3.37 3.40
N ILE A 152 2.11 -3.49 2.08
CA ILE A 152 2.70 -2.55 1.12
C ILE A 152 2.15 -1.14 1.32
N MET A 153 0.82 -0.98 1.45
CA MET A 153 0.21 0.33 1.70
C MET A 153 0.67 0.93 3.03
N LEU A 154 0.80 0.10 4.07
CA LEU A 154 1.31 0.52 5.37
C LEU A 154 2.76 1.01 5.28
N GLY A 155 3.63 0.26 4.60
CA GLY A 155 5.02 0.67 4.41
C GLY A 155 5.12 2.04 3.75
N PHE A 156 4.37 2.24 2.65
CA PHE A 156 4.30 3.55 2.01
C PHE A 156 3.79 4.67 2.93
N LEU A 157 2.77 4.41 3.74
CA LEU A 157 2.26 5.36 4.75
C LEU A 157 3.34 5.75 5.77
N VAL A 158 4.18 4.80 6.16
CA VAL A 158 5.23 5.03 7.15
C VAL A 158 6.32 5.94 6.61
N GLN A 159 6.73 5.78 5.35
CA GLN A 159 7.77 6.65 4.78
C GLN A 159 7.24 7.99 4.25
N TRP A 160 6.01 8.03 3.74
CA TRP A 160 5.44 9.17 3.02
C TRP A 160 3.92 9.28 3.29
N PRO A 161 3.52 9.64 4.51
CA PRO A 161 2.11 9.79 4.84
C PRO A 161 1.53 11.02 4.14
N THR A 162 0.41 10.83 3.44
CA THR A 162 -0.35 11.93 2.84
C THR A 162 -1.75 11.99 3.44
N LEU A 163 -2.38 13.16 3.48
CA LEU A 163 -3.76 13.30 3.97
C LEU A 163 -4.71 12.36 3.24
N LEU A 164 -4.56 12.26 1.92
CA LEU A 164 -5.41 11.41 1.10
C LEU A 164 -5.16 9.93 1.39
N THR A 165 -3.90 9.50 1.45
CA THR A 165 -3.54 8.10 1.73
C THR A 165 -3.89 7.69 3.16
N LEU A 166 -3.70 8.57 4.15
CA LEU A 166 -4.14 8.38 5.54
C LEU A 166 -5.66 8.23 5.66
N ALA A 167 -6.43 8.95 4.85
CA ALA A 167 -7.89 8.82 4.81
C ALA A 167 -8.33 7.53 4.09
N MET A 168 -7.68 7.19 2.98
CA MET A 168 -8.01 6.00 2.18
C MET A 168 -7.63 4.69 2.90
N PHE A 169 -6.49 4.65 3.58
CA PHE A 169 -5.95 3.45 4.22
C PHE A 169 -6.94 2.75 5.17
N PRO A 170 -7.56 3.40 6.18
CA PRO A 170 -8.50 2.74 7.07
C PRO A 170 -9.74 2.21 6.35
N VAL A 171 -10.22 2.90 5.30
CA VAL A 171 -11.34 2.44 4.47
C VAL A 171 -10.95 1.17 3.72
N LEU A 172 -9.74 1.12 3.17
CA LEU A 172 -9.21 -0.04 2.45
C LEU A 172 -9.01 -1.24 3.38
N VAL A 173 -8.42 -1.01 4.56
CA VAL A 173 -8.26 -2.03 5.60
C VAL A 173 -9.62 -2.57 6.04
N TRP A 174 -10.59 -1.70 6.30
CA TRP A 174 -11.95 -2.10 6.65
C TRP A 174 -12.63 -2.90 5.53
N MET A 175 -12.50 -2.46 4.29
CA MET A 175 -13.03 -3.16 3.12
C MET A 175 -12.46 -4.59 3.04
N TYR A 176 -11.14 -4.74 3.18
CA TYR A 176 -10.49 -6.04 3.17
C TYR A 176 -10.92 -6.90 4.37
N ALA A 177 -10.95 -6.36 5.58
CA ALA A 177 -11.42 -7.07 6.77
C ALA A 177 -12.87 -7.57 6.64
N ARG A 178 -13.76 -6.76 6.06
CA ARG A 178 -15.16 -7.15 5.83
C ARG A 178 -15.27 -8.27 4.79
N LEU A 179 -14.44 -8.25 3.75
CA LEU A 179 -14.34 -9.32 2.76
C LEU A 179 -13.98 -10.67 3.42
N HIS A 180 -13.05 -10.67 4.37
CA HIS A 180 -12.70 -11.85 5.17
C HIS A 180 -13.89 -12.37 6.00
N ALA A 181 -14.63 -11.48 6.66
CA ALA A 181 -15.78 -11.85 7.49
C ALA A 181 -16.92 -12.48 6.67
N LEU A 182 -17.25 -11.89 5.52
CA LEU A 182 -18.32 -12.38 4.63
C LEU A 182 -18.01 -13.76 4.04
N SER A 183 -16.75 -14.01 3.66
CA SER A 183 -16.29 -15.33 3.18
C SER A 183 -16.42 -16.42 4.27
N THR A 184 -16.30 -16.03 5.54
CA THR A 184 -16.45 -16.91 6.70
C THR A 184 -17.92 -17.25 6.97
N SER A 185 -18.80 -16.24 6.97
CA SER A 185 -20.23 -16.43 7.24
C SER A 185 -20.96 -17.24 6.16
N ALA A 186 -20.58 -17.08 4.88
CA ALA A 186 -21.15 -17.86 3.78
C ALA A 186 -20.87 -19.36 3.91
N ARG A 187 -19.70 -19.74 4.46
CA ARG A 187 -19.33 -21.14 4.72
C ARG A 187 -20.12 -21.74 5.89
N PHE A 188 -20.31 -20.98 6.97
CA PHE A 188 -21.12 -21.44 8.11
C PHE A 188 -22.58 -21.66 7.72
N SER A 189 -23.18 -20.78 6.91
CA SER A 189 -24.55 -20.97 6.41
C SER A 189 -24.69 -22.20 5.49
N CYS A 190 -23.72 -22.45 4.60
CA CYS A 190 -23.74 -23.63 3.72
C CYS A 190 -23.50 -24.95 4.46
N HIS A 191 -22.66 -24.93 5.51
CA HIS A 191 -22.45 -26.12 6.34
C HIS A 191 -23.67 -26.43 7.22
N ARG A 192 -24.38 -25.40 7.69
CA ARG A 192 -25.60 -25.54 8.50
C ARG A 192 -26.82 -25.99 7.69
N SER A 193 -26.89 -25.67 6.40
CA SER A 193 -27.97 -26.13 5.52
C SER A 193 -27.81 -27.58 5.05
N ARG A 194 -26.59 -28.14 5.06
CA ARG A 194 -26.33 -29.57 4.77
C ARG A 194 -26.41 -30.48 6.00
N ALA A 195 -26.51 -29.91 7.20
CA ALA A 195 -26.57 -30.64 8.46
C ALA A 195 -27.99 -30.70 9.07
N ARG A 196 -29.03 -30.38 8.29
CA ARG A 196 -30.42 -30.66 8.67
C ARG A 196 -30.83 -31.99 8.03
N PRO A 197 -31.19 -33.01 8.83
CA PRO A 197 -31.70 -34.28 8.32
C PRO A 197 -33.06 -34.10 7.62
#